data_AF-A0A660PG88-F1
#
_entry.id   AF-A0A660PG88-F1
#
_cell.length_a   1.000
_cell.length_b   1.000
_cell.length_c   1.000
_cell.angle_alpha   90.00
_cell.angle_beta   90.00
_cell.angle_gamma   90.00
#
_symmetry.space_group_name_H-M   'P 1'
#
loop_
_entity.id
_entity.type
_entity.pdbx_description
1 polymer ?
#
loop_
_entity_poly.entity_id
_entity_poly.type
_entity_poly.pdbx_seq_one_letter_code
_entity_poly.pdbx_strand_id
1 'polypeptide(L)'
;MKVKISVAMATILVLAFLAGCGSDKTNKTLSSARFLPERTTRSNLVRFSEIRTFAGESLWEYIDGGAEVYHQYKFMDVVTADYKNDQIELVADIYHFDGPENAFGLYSMFCLPDAEIIELGVEGFLSPASVNFVKGEYLIRLTGFDNSNESELALINLAEELNEKIPGTTERPKQFDFFPTANRMAGTDRYYAEQFMGQQFLTEVFSRNIAFDADTVTLFISADESGGKFLLWSNYAEQIKRKKPRPGSIPYDDTLCLVIEDNFYGNIIAGLKNGKLTGMINYSDKRSEYLTNWLNSIK
;
A
#
# COMPACT_ATOMS: atom_id res chain seq x y z
N MET A 1 -62.38 26.12 50.35
CA MET A 1 -62.67 25.32 49.13
C MET A 1 -61.35 25.13 48.40
N LYS A 2 -60.98 23.87 48.12
CA LYS A 2 -59.64 23.42 47.68
C LYS A 2 -59.15 24.15 46.42
N VAL A 3 -57.88 24.55 46.38
CA VAL A 3 -56.95 24.22 45.26
C VAL A 3 -55.52 24.12 45.82
N LYS A 4 -54.94 22.92 45.73
CA LYS A 4 -53.49 22.67 45.86
C LYS A 4 -52.86 22.94 44.49
N ILE A 5 -51.81 23.75 44.43
CA ILE A 5 -50.90 23.77 43.28
C ILE A 5 -49.50 23.43 43.82
N SER A 6 -49.07 22.22 43.50
CA SER A 6 -47.75 21.68 43.77
C SER A 6 -46.78 22.28 42.75
N VAL A 7 -45.80 23.05 43.20
CA VAL A 7 -44.67 23.51 42.37
C VAL A 7 -43.68 22.35 42.27
N ALA A 8 -43.70 21.64 41.15
CA ALA A 8 -42.67 20.66 40.82
C ALA A 8 -41.56 21.36 40.03
N MET A 9 -40.38 21.38 40.64
CA MET A 9 -39.13 21.94 40.13
C MET A 9 -38.61 21.05 38.99
N ALA A 10 -38.55 21.57 37.77
CA ALA A 10 -38.02 20.86 36.61
C ALA A 10 -36.49 21.01 36.58
N THR A 11 -35.77 19.98 37.03
CA THR A 11 -34.33 19.85 36.84
C THR A 11 -34.08 19.22 35.46
N ILE A 12 -33.57 20.02 34.51
CA ILE A 12 -33.12 19.53 33.21
C ILE A 12 -31.75 18.86 33.42
N LEU A 13 -31.71 17.53 33.36
CA LEU A 13 -30.48 16.75 33.34
C LEU A 13 -30.00 16.65 31.88
N VAL A 14 -28.99 17.43 31.52
CA VAL A 14 -28.30 17.30 30.22
C VAL A 14 -27.33 16.13 30.33
N LEU A 15 -27.76 14.94 29.88
CA LEU A 15 -26.87 13.81 29.64
C LEU A 15 -26.10 14.07 28.34
N ALA A 16 -24.83 14.45 28.46
CA ALA A 16 -23.90 14.47 27.35
C ALA A 16 -23.63 13.02 26.90
N PHE A 17 -24.20 12.65 25.74
CA PHE A 17 -23.81 11.46 25.00
C PHE A 17 -22.40 11.69 24.42
N LEU A 18 -21.37 11.28 25.15
CA LEU A 18 -20.08 10.96 24.55
C LEU A 18 -20.18 9.53 24.01
N ALA A 19 -20.72 9.39 22.80
CA ALA A 19 -20.61 8.16 22.04
C ALA A 19 -19.13 7.96 21.68
N GLY A 20 -18.52 6.98 22.34
CA GLY A 20 -17.14 6.57 22.09
C GLY A 20 -16.99 5.90 20.73
N CYS A 21 -16.29 6.56 19.82
CA CYS A 21 -15.62 5.90 18.69
C CYS A 21 -14.26 5.36 19.16
N GLY A 22 -14.28 4.31 19.98
CA GLY A 22 -13.06 3.72 20.55
C GLY A 22 -13.02 2.20 20.57
N SER A 23 -14.14 1.50 20.36
CA SER A 23 -14.24 0.04 20.56
C SER A 23 -13.86 -0.81 19.35
N ASP A 24 -13.94 -0.28 18.12
CA ASP A 24 -13.69 -1.08 16.91
C ASP A 24 -12.20 -1.28 16.62
N LYS A 25 -11.35 -0.28 16.95
CA LYS A 25 -9.90 -0.38 16.74
C LYS A 25 -9.27 -1.38 17.72
N THR A 26 -9.62 -1.30 19.00
CA THR A 26 -9.10 -2.20 20.05
C THR A 26 -9.52 -3.67 19.85
N ASN A 27 -10.73 -3.94 19.36
CA ASN A 27 -11.17 -5.31 19.06
C ASN A 27 -10.48 -5.91 17.83
N LYS A 28 -10.15 -5.11 16.80
CA LYS A 28 -9.38 -5.60 15.64
C LYS A 28 -7.90 -5.86 16.00
N THR A 29 -7.27 -5.00 16.80
CA THR A 29 -5.88 -5.15 17.25
C THR A 29 -5.65 -6.43 18.08
N LEU A 30 -6.55 -6.75 19.01
CA LEU A 30 -6.51 -8.04 19.75
C LEU A 30 -6.82 -9.25 18.85
N SER A 31 -7.42 -9.04 17.68
CA SER A 31 -7.79 -10.10 16.74
C SER A 31 -6.59 -10.60 15.91
N SER A 32 -5.58 -9.77 15.61
CA SER A 32 -4.46 -10.20 14.75
C SER A 32 -3.51 -11.19 15.45
N ALA A 33 -3.37 -11.08 16.77
CA ALA A 33 -2.52 -11.96 17.58
C ALA A 33 -2.88 -13.46 17.44
N ARG A 34 -4.16 -13.77 17.17
CA ARG A 34 -4.64 -15.16 16.97
C ARG A 34 -4.04 -15.84 15.74
N PHE A 35 -3.49 -15.07 14.80
CA PHE A 35 -2.88 -15.63 13.59
C PHE A 35 -1.50 -16.22 13.87
N LEU A 36 -0.80 -15.76 14.91
CA LEU A 36 0.49 -16.29 15.33
C LEU A 36 0.27 -17.59 16.13
N PRO A 37 0.57 -18.79 15.57
CA PRO A 37 0.39 -20.04 16.31
C PRO A 37 1.39 -20.19 17.44
N GLU A 38 1.03 -20.93 18.49
CA GLU A 38 2.00 -21.36 19.50
C GLU A 38 3.01 -22.38 18.95
N ARG A 39 2.54 -23.27 18.05
CA ARG A 39 3.36 -24.25 17.35
C ARG A 39 2.89 -24.39 15.90
N THR A 40 3.84 -24.45 14.97
CA THR A 40 3.57 -24.71 13.54
C THR A 40 3.50 -26.21 13.28
N THR A 41 2.73 -26.60 12.27
CA THR A 41 2.54 -28.00 11.87
C THR A 41 3.59 -28.51 10.88
N ARG A 42 4.15 -27.65 10.02
CA ARG A 42 5.04 -28.03 8.90
C ARG A 42 6.52 -28.04 9.27
N SER A 43 6.96 -27.10 10.12
CA SER A 43 8.38 -26.89 10.46
C SER A 43 8.71 -27.08 11.94
N ASN A 44 7.75 -27.55 12.74
CA ASN A 44 7.87 -27.75 14.20
C ASN A 44 8.37 -26.53 14.99
N LEU A 45 8.26 -25.33 14.42
CA LEU A 45 8.56 -24.09 15.10
C LEU A 45 7.64 -23.92 16.30
N VAL A 46 8.23 -23.50 17.41
CA VAL A 46 7.55 -23.16 18.65
C VAL A 46 7.77 -21.68 18.90
N ARG A 47 6.68 -20.94 19.10
CA ARG A 47 6.77 -19.57 19.58
C ARG A 47 7.36 -19.58 20.98
N PHE A 48 8.48 -18.91 21.17
CA PHE A 48 9.17 -18.87 22.47
C PHE A 48 9.17 -17.49 23.13
N SER A 49 8.72 -16.45 22.43
CA SER A 49 8.41 -15.15 23.03
C SER A 49 6.92 -15.04 23.39
N GLU A 50 6.58 -14.06 24.22
CA GLU A 50 5.21 -13.53 24.26
C GLU A 50 4.88 -12.84 22.92
N ILE A 51 3.59 -12.77 22.58
CA ILE A 51 3.14 -11.93 21.46
C ILE A 51 3.23 -10.48 21.91
N ARG A 52 4.00 -9.68 21.17
CA ARG A 52 4.08 -8.23 21.39
C ARG A 52 3.18 -7.54 20.36
N THR A 53 2.55 -6.45 20.77
CA THR A 53 1.68 -5.65 19.89
C THR A 53 2.05 -4.18 20.00
N PHE A 54 2.26 -3.55 18.85
CA PHE A 54 2.55 -2.12 18.75
C PHE A 54 1.49 -1.47 17.86
N ALA A 55 0.77 -0.49 18.38
CA ALA A 55 -0.38 0.12 17.72
C ALA A 55 -0.14 1.61 17.46
N GLY A 56 -0.54 2.08 16.28
CA GLY A 56 -0.36 3.46 15.85
C GLY A 56 1.06 3.95 16.13
N GLU A 57 1.16 5.06 16.85
CA GLU A 57 2.43 5.71 17.18
C GLU A 57 3.43 4.78 17.88
N SER A 58 3.02 3.76 18.64
CA SER A 58 3.99 2.93 19.38
C SER A 58 4.87 2.05 18.49
N LEU A 59 4.66 2.05 17.16
CA LEU A 59 5.50 1.34 16.21
C LEU A 59 6.96 1.80 16.25
N TRP A 60 7.24 3.07 16.55
CA TRP A 60 8.62 3.57 16.63
C TRP A 60 9.45 2.84 17.68
N GLU A 61 8.83 2.34 18.74
CA GLU A 61 9.50 1.56 19.80
C GLU A 61 10.01 0.22 19.27
N TYR A 62 9.34 -0.32 18.25
CA TYR A 62 9.68 -1.63 17.68
C TYR A 62 10.69 -1.53 16.52
N ILE A 63 10.50 -0.58 15.60
CA ILE A 63 11.29 -0.51 14.36
C ILE A 63 12.23 0.71 14.30
N ASP A 64 12.60 1.26 15.46
CA ASP A 64 13.66 2.27 15.65
C ASP A 64 13.58 3.45 14.67
N GLY A 65 12.45 4.16 14.70
CA GLY A 65 12.23 5.35 13.85
C GLY A 65 11.84 5.06 12.40
N GLY A 66 11.78 3.79 11.97
CA GLY A 66 11.28 3.38 10.66
C GLY A 66 9.76 3.50 10.46
N ALA A 67 9.02 4.05 11.44
CA ALA A 67 7.55 4.06 11.48
C ALA A 67 6.89 5.01 10.47
N GLU A 68 7.58 6.07 10.05
CA GLU A 68 7.01 7.12 9.19
C GLU A 68 6.39 6.54 7.91
N VAL A 69 7.13 5.68 7.20
CA VAL A 69 6.62 5.06 5.96
C VAL A 69 5.39 4.18 6.22
N TYR A 70 5.30 3.51 7.36
CA TYR A 70 4.13 2.69 7.71
C TYR A 70 2.90 3.58 7.93
N HIS A 71 3.07 4.74 8.58
CA HIS A 71 2.00 5.69 8.82
C HIS A 71 1.44 6.31 7.53
N GLN A 72 2.28 6.54 6.51
CA GLN A 72 1.83 6.98 5.18
C GLN A 72 0.82 6.00 4.56
N TYR A 73 0.96 4.70 4.86
CA TYR A 73 0.03 3.66 4.44
C TYR A 73 -1.07 3.39 5.48
N LYS A 74 -1.41 4.34 6.36
CA LYS A 74 -2.49 4.19 7.35
C LYS A 74 -2.34 2.95 8.23
N PHE A 75 -1.12 2.70 8.71
CA PHE A 75 -0.81 1.65 9.67
C PHE A 75 -1.74 1.69 10.90
N MET A 76 -2.21 0.52 11.31
CA MET A 76 -3.07 0.34 12.48
C MET A 76 -2.29 -0.27 13.65
N ASP A 77 -1.76 -1.48 13.47
CA ASP A 77 -0.98 -2.20 14.47
C ASP A 77 -0.09 -3.27 13.83
N VAL A 78 0.91 -3.73 14.58
CA VAL A 78 1.69 -4.92 14.27
C VAL A 78 1.66 -5.87 15.46
N VAL A 79 1.45 -7.15 15.17
CA VAL A 79 1.71 -8.23 16.13
C VAL A 79 2.98 -8.96 15.74
N THR A 80 3.85 -9.21 16.71
CA THR A 80 5.15 -9.85 16.46
C THR A 80 5.45 -10.92 17.50
N ALA A 81 6.13 -11.99 17.08
CA ALA A 81 6.63 -13.01 17.97
C ALA A 81 7.86 -13.74 17.40
N ASP A 82 8.65 -14.29 18.32
CA ASP A 82 9.89 -15.01 18.03
C ASP A 82 9.62 -16.52 18.08
N TYR A 83 10.08 -17.22 17.05
CA TYR A 83 9.91 -18.66 16.84
C TYR A 83 11.25 -19.36 16.76
N LYS A 84 11.30 -20.61 17.20
CA LYS A 84 12.48 -21.45 17.06
C LYS A 84 12.16 -22.92 16.91
N ASN A 85 13.10 -23.66 16.35
CA ASN A 85 13.20 -25.10 16.49
C ASN A 85 14.66 -25.47 16.83
N ASP A 86 15.04 -26.74 16.68
CA ASP A 86 16.39 -27.21 17.02
C ASP A 86 17.49 -26.63 16.11
N GLN A 87 17.13 -26.06 14.95
CA GLN A 87 18.05 -25.64 13.91
C GLN A 87 18.05 -24.13 13.69
N ILE A 88 16.89 -23.48 13.83
CA ILE A 88 16.71 -22.09 13.38
C ILE A 88 15.88 -21.26 14.36
N GLU A 89 16.11 -19.96 14.31
CA GLU A 89 15.30 -18.92 14.97
C GLU A 89 14.80 -17.93 13.91
N LEU A 90 13.59 -17.41 14.10
CA LEU A 90 13.00 -16.40 13.23
C LEU A 90 12.02 -15.48 13.98
N VAL A 91 11.74 -14.33 13.40
CA VAL A 91 10.72 -13.38 13.84
C VAL A 91 9.59 -13.36 12.82
N ALA A 92 8.35 -13.37 13.31
CA ALA A 92 7.15 -13.22 12.49
C ALA A 92 6.43 -11.93 12.85
N ASP A 93 6.33 -11.01 11.89
CA ASP A 93 5.55 -9.78 12.00
C ASP A 93 4.30 -9.85 11.11
N ILE A 94 3.16 -9.45 11.66
CA ILE A 94 1.91 -9.26 10.93
C ILE A 94 1.48 -7.81 11.13
N TYR A 95 1.75 -6.97 10.14
CA TYR A 95 1.35 -5.57 10.11
C TYR A 95 -0.08 -5.45 9.54
N HIS A 96 -0.94 -4.69 10.21
CA HIS A 96 -2.33 -4.44 9.84
C HIS A 96 -2.52 -2.97 9.42
N PHE A 97 -3.25 -2.76 8.32
CA PHE A 97 -3.48 -1.44 7.72
C PHE A 97 -4.97 -1.16 7.53
N ASP A 98 -5.31 0.13 7.43
CA ASP A 98 -6.66 0.57 7.05
C ASP A 98 -6.90 0.38 5.54
N GLY A 99 -7.15 -0.85 5.13
CA GLY A 99 -7.51 -1.24 3.77
C GLY A 99 -6.43 -2.04 3.02
N PRO A 100 -6.85 -2.89 2.05
CA PRO A 100 -5.93 -3.78 1.34
C PRO A 100 -4.96 -3.07 0.41
N GLU A 101 -5.34 -1.93 -0.18
CA GLU A 101 -4.45 -1.13 -1.02
C GLU A 101 -3.25 -0.62 -0.22
N ASN A 102 -3.48 -0.22 1.03
CA ASN A 102 -2.44 0.28 1.91
C ASN A 102 -1.42 -0.81 2.29
N ALA A 103 -1.89 -2.00 2.66
CA ALA A 103 -1.02 -3.15 2.91
C ALA A 103 -0.21 -3.52 1.66
N PHE A 104 -0.85 -3.53 0.48
CA PHE A 104 -0.17 -3.77 -0.79
C PHE A 104 0.86 -2.68 -1.12
N GLY A 105 0.53 -1.41 -0.86
CA GLY A 105 1.40 -0.28 -1.10
C GLY A 105 2.72 -0.39 -0.36
N LEU A 106 2.65 -0.61 0.96
CA LEU A 106 3.87 -0.78 1.73
C LEU A 106 4.64 -2.04 1.34
N TYR A 107 3.96 -3.18 1.14
CA TYR A 107 4.57 -4.39 0.60
C TYR A 107 5.38 -4.10 -0.68
N SER A 108 4.79 -3.35 -1.60
CA SER A 108 5.42 -3.03 -2.88
C SER A 108 6.65 -2.14 -2.74
N MET A 109 6.82 -1.40 -1.64
CA MET A 109 8.04 -0.63 -1.39
C MET A 109 9.23 -1.53 -1.04
N PHE A 110 8.99 -2.69 -0.43
CA PHE A 110 10.04 -3.64 -0.07
C PHE A 110 10.39 -4.61 -1.21
N CYS A 111 9.46 -4.84 -2.15
CA CYS A 111 9.68 -5.72 -3.29
C CYS A 111 10.64 -5.06 -4.30
N LEU A 112 11.88 -5.54 -4.35
CA LEU A 112 12.86 -5.05 -5.32
C LEU A 112 12.49 -5.48 -6.76
N PRO A 113 12.94 -4.74 -7.79
CA PRO A 113 12.98 -5.27 -9.15
C PRO A 113 13.74 -6.59 -9.17
N ASP A 114 13.24 -7.55 -9.96
CA ASP A 114 13.81 -8.90 -10.12
C ASP A 114 13.80 -9.77 -8.85
N ALA A 115 13.06 -9.38 -7.81
CA ALA A 115 12.82 -10.24 -6.66
C ALA A 115 12.14 -11.55 -7.09
N GLU A 116 12.47 -12.64 -6.40
CA GLU A 116 11.81 -13.93 -6.61
C GLU A 116 10.40 -13.88 -6.04
N ILE A 117 9.42 -13.69 -6.93
CA ILE A 117 8.00 -13.59 -6.58
C ILE A 117 7.44 -14.98 -6.29
N ILE A 118 6.65 -15.09 -5.22
CA ILE A 118 5.96 -16.31 -4.79
C ILE A 118 4.45 -16.08 -4.64
N GLU A 119 3.67 -17.13 -4.83
CA GLU A 119 2.20 -17.10 -4.78
C GLU A 119 1.66 -17.24 -3.35
N LEU A 120 1.86 -16.20 -2.52
CA LEU A 120 1.27 -16.10 -1.19
C LEU A 120 0.38 -14.87 -1.08
N GLY A 121 -0.85 -15.04 -0.58
CA GLY A 121 -1.84 -13.98 -0.50
C GLY A 121 -2.15 -13.40 -1.89
N VAL A 122 -1.94 -12.09 -2.04
CA VAL A 122 -2.01 -11.36 -3.31
C VAL A 122 -0.70 -11.47 -4.10
N GLU A 123 0.43 -11.35 -3.41
CA GLU A 123 1.79 -11.48 -3.93
C GLU A 123 2.73 -11.61 -2.72
N GLY A 124 3.81 -12.37 -2.87
CA GLY A 124 4.94 -12.38 -1.95
C GLY A 124 6.26 -12.38 -2.69
N PHE A 125 7.36 -12.15 -1.97
CA PHE A 125 8.70 -12.30 -2.51
C PHE A 125 9.67 -12.90 -1.48
N LEU A 126 10.67 -13.61 -1.99
CA LEU A 126 11.83 -14.07 -1.22
C LEU A 126 12.93 -13.02 -1.24
N SER A 127 13.65 -12.93 -0.12
CA SER A 127 14.89 -12.17 0.01
C SER A 127 15.82 -12.94 0.95
N PRO A 128 17.13 -12.63 0.98
CA PRO A 128 18.05 -13.28 1.91
C PRO A 128 17.47 -13.26 3.35
N ALA A 129 17.34 -14.44 3.94
CA ALA A 129 16.77 -14.68 5.27
C ALA A 129 15.36 -14.13 5.50
N SER A 130 14.54 -13.89 4.46
CA SER A 130 13.18 -13.39 4.67
C SER A 130 12.17 -13.78 3.61
N VAL A 131 10.92 -13.90 4.07
CA VAL A 131 9.74 -14.08 3.24
C VAL A 131 8.78 -12.94 3.57
N ASN A 132 8.36 -12.18 2.56
CA ASN A 132 7.40 -11.09 2.73
C ASN A 132 6.22 -11.34 1.80
N PHE A 133 5.00 -11.23 2.31
CA PHE A 133 3.79 -11.36 1.47
C PHE A 133 2.66 -10.51 2.00
N VAL A 134 1.70 -10.18 1.14
CA VAL A 134 0.54 -9.37 1.50
C VAL A 134 -0.76 -10.12 1.23
N LYS A 135 -1.70 -10.07 2.17
CA LYS A 135 -3.04 -10.67 2.04
C LYS A 135 -4.09 -9.81 2.73
N GLY A 136 -5.11 -9.38 1.98
CA GLY A 136 -6.10 -8.45 2.51
C GLY A 136 -5.46 -7.18 3.10
N GLU A 137 -5.84 -6.84 4.33
CA GLU A 137 -5.33 -5.69 5.09
C GLU A 137 -3.97 -5.95 5.77
N TYR A 138 -3.32 -7.08 5.50
CA TYR A 138 -2.14 -7.53 6.23
C TYR A 138 -0.90 -7.66 5.36
N LEU A 139 0.21 -7.06 5.81
CA LEU A 139 1.56 -7.37 5.34
C LEU A 139 2.23 -8.28 6.36
N ILE A 140 2.71 -9.43 5.90
CA ILE A 140 3.42 -10.41 6.71
C ILE A 140 4.90 -10.35 6.34
N ARG A 141 5.75 -10.24 7.36
CA ARG A 141 7.21 -10.26 7.19
C ARG A 141 7.80 -11.30 8.13
N LEU A 142 8.45 -12.30 7.56
CA LEU A 142 9.16 -13.33 8.30
C LEU A 142 10.65 -13.13 8.08
N THR A 143 11.43 -13.08 9.16
CA THR A 143 12.87 -12.83 9.09
C THR A 143 13.61 -13.87 9.93
N GLY A 144 14.48 -14.65 9.28
CA GLY A 144 15.41 -15.55 9.93
C GLY A 144 16.72 -14.84 10.29
N PHE A 145 17.53 -15.48 11.14
CA PHE A 145 18.84 -14.95 11.55
C PHE A 145 20.02 -15.52 10.74
N ASP A 146 19.75 -16.42 9.80
CA ASP A 146 20.74 -16.97 8.87
C ASP A 146 20.10 -17.28 7.49
N ASN A 147 20.96 -17.57 6.50
CA ASN A 147 20.59 -17.90 5.11
C ASN A 147 20.77 -19.40 4.80
N SER A 148 20.61 -20.28 5.79
CA SER A 148 20.65 -21.73 5.56
C SER A 148 19.41 -22.21 4.80
N ASN A 149 19.53 -23.34 4.11
CA ASN A 149 18.38 -23.97 3.44
C ASN A 149 17.30 -24.36 4.46
N GLU A 150 17.71 -24.72 5.67
CA GLU A 150 16.83 -25.03 6.80
C GLU A 150 16.01 -23.80 7.23
N SER A 151 16.66 -22.62 7.30
CA SER A 151 16.00 -21.35 7.63
C SER A 151 15.03 -20.93 6.53
N GLU A 152 15.44 -21.02 5.26
CA GLU A 152 14.58 -20.72 4.12
C GLU A 152 13.33 -21.63 4.08
N LEU A 153 13.52 -22.94 4.24
CA LEU A 153 12.42 -23.90 4.28
C LEU A 153 11.47 -23.64 5.48
N ALA A 154 12.01 -23.28 6.64
CA ALA A 154 11.19 -22.97 7.81
C ALA A 154 10.38 -21.68 7.63
N LEU A 155 10.96 -20.66 7.00
CA LEU A 155 10.29 -19.40 6.65
C LEU A 155 9.14 -19.65 5.66
N ILE A 156 9.38 -20.39 4.58
CA ILE A 156 8.34 -20.71 3.57
C ILE A 156 7.18 -21.48 4.22
N ASN A 157 7.51 -22.51 5.02
CA ASN A 157 6.49 -23.32 5.72
C ASN A 157 5.62 -22.48 6.67
N LEU A 158 6.23 -21.57 7.43
CA LEU A 158 5.47 -20.66 8.29
C LEU A 158 4.63 -19.67 7.46
N ALA A 159 5.17 -19.16 6.36
CA ALA A 159 4.45 -18.25 5.47
C ALA A 159 3.20 -18.90 4.87
N GLU A 160 3.28 -20.16 4.45
CA GLU A 160 2.14 -20.94 3.97
C GLU A 160 1.07 -21.15 5.05
N GLU A 161 1.48 -21.52 6.27
CA GLU A 161 0.53 -21.67 7.38
C GLU A 161 -0.17 -20.36 7.75
N LEU A 162 0.56 -19.25 7.76
CA LEU A 162 -0.01 -17.93 7.99
C LEU A 162 -0.94 -17.52 6.84
N ASN A 163 -0.56 -17.80 5.59
CA ASN A 163 -1.41 -17.57 4.43
C ASN A 163 -2.74 -18.33 4.53
N GLU A 164 -2.75 -19.56 5.06
CA GLU A 164 -4.00 -20.32 5.28
C GLU A 164 -4.87 -19.72 6.40
N LYS A 165 -4.26 -19.14 7.44
CA LYS A 165 -4.97 -18.62 8.62
C LYS A 165 -5.48 -17.20 8.46
N ILE A 166 -4.71 -16.35 7.80
CA ILE A 166 -5.03 -14.92 7.66
C ILE A 166 -6.17 -14.77 6.64
N PRO A 167 -7.30 -14.14 7.01
CA PRO A 167 -8.38 -13.87 6.07
C PRO A 167 -8.02 -12.68 5.19
N GLY A 168 -8.65 -12.57 4.02
CA GLY A 168 -8.48 -11.43 3.15
C GLY A 168 -8.52 -11.81 1.68
N THR A 169 -8.59 -10.79 0.83
CA THR A 169 -8.49 -10.98 -0.62
C THR A 169 -7.10 -11.49 -1.00
N THR A 170 -7.08 -12.34 -2.02
CA THR A 170 -5.88 -12.76 -2.77
C THR A 170 -5.84 -12.09 -4.14
N GLU A 171 -6.79 -11.20 -4.44
CA GLU A 171 -6.82 -10.41 -5.67
C GLU A 171 -5.98 -9.15 -5.51
N ARG A 172 -5.27 -8.78 -6.58
CA ARG A 172 -4.55 -7.49 -6.66
C ARG A 172 -5.53 -6.32 -6.62
N PRO A 173 -5.08 -5.12 -6.21
CA PRO A 173 -5.87 -3.90 -6.38
C PRO A 173 -6.35 -3.74 -7.82
N LYS A 174 -7.66 -3.57 -8.02
CA LYS A 174 -8.31 -3.52 -9.34
C LYS A 174 -7.81 -2.38 -10.23
N GLN A 175 -7.18 -1.37 -9.63
CA GLN A 175 -6.56 -0.27 -10.35
C GLN A 175 -5.42 -0.77 -11.27
N PHE A 176 -4.81 -1.92 -10.96
CA PHE A 176 -3.83 -2.56 -11.83
C PHE A 176 -4.42 -3.15 -13.12
N ASP A 177 -5.74 -3.34 -13.20
CA ASP A 177 -6.43 -3.81 -14.41
C ASP A 177 -6.43 -2.74 -15.53
N PHE A 178 -6.23 -1.48 -15.18
CA PHE A 178 -6.07 -0.39 -16.15
C PHE A 178 -4.70 -0.35 -16.80
N PHE A 179 -3.72 -1.12 -16.29
CA PHE A 179 -2.37 -1.13 -16.82
C PHE A 179 -2.18 -2.25 -17.84
N PRO A 180 -1.36 -2.03 -18.89
CA PRO A 180 -0.99 -3.08 -19.81
C PRO A 180 -0.28 -4.22 -19.07
N THR A 181 -0.55 -5.45 -19.51
CA THR A 181 0.15 -6.67 -19.04
C THR A 181 1.37 -6.98 -19.90
N ALA A 182 1.32 -6.65 -21.19
CA ALA A 182 2.46 -6.79 -22.10
C ALA A 182 3.63 -5.92 -21.64
N ASN A 183 4.84 -6.50 -21.66
CA ASN A 183 6.10 -5.87 -21.26
C ASN A 183 6.13 -5.31 -19.82
N ARG A 184 5.21 -5.75 -18.94
CA ARG A 184 5.27 -5.47 -17.51
C ARG A 184 6.58 -6.02 -16.94
N MET A 185 7.26 -5.21 -16.14
CA MET A 185 8.41 -5.67 -15.34
C MET A 185 7.91 -6.23 -14.01
N ALA A 186 8.29 -7.47 -13.68
CA ALA A 186 7.90 -8.12 -12.43
C ALA A 186 8.43 -7.33 -11.21
N GLY A 187 7.68 -7.36 -10.11
CA GLY A 187 8.08 -6.66 -8.88
C GLY A 187 8.11 -5.12 -8.97
N THR A 188 7.56 -4.50 -10.03
CA THR A 188 7.56 -3.03 -10.22
C THR A 188 6.20 -2.35 -10.10
N ASP A 189 5.15 -3.12 -9.83
CA ASP A 189 3.85 -2.55 -9.49
C ASP A 189 3.97 -1.83 -8.15
N ARG A 190 3.45 -0.60 -8.05
CA ARG A 190 3.52 0.21 -6.84
C ARG A 190 2.17 0.86 -6.57
N TYR A 191 1.86 1.03 -5.29
CA TYR A 191 0.83 1.95 -4.81
C TYR A 191 1.45 2.95 -3.84
N TYR A 192 1.25 4.23 -4.12
CA TYR A 192 1.66 5.35 -3.29
C TYR A 192 0.40 5.93 -2.66
N ALA A 193 0.23 5.72 -1.35
CA ALA A 193 -0.90 6.30 -0.61
C ALA A 193 -0.84 7.84 -0.65
N GLU A 194 0.37 8.39 -0.55
CA GLU A 194 0.62 9.81 -0.60
C GLU A 194 1.97 10.14 -1.27
N GLN A 195 2.15 11.41 -1.61
CA GLN A 195 3.43 11.99 -2.00
C GLN A 195 4.13 11.30 -3.19
N PHE A 196 3.37 10.84 -4.19
CA PHE A 196 3.99 10.30 -5.42
C PHE A 196 4.91 11.36 -6.05
N MET A 197 6.14 10.96 -6.36
CA MET A 197 7.21 11.86 -6.82
C MET A 197 7.50 13.06 -5.90
N GLY A 198 7.27 12.90 -4.59
CA GLY A 198 7.45 13.95 -3.58
C GLY A 198 6.37 15.05 -3.61
N GLN A 199 5.29 14.86 -4.37
CA GLN A 199 4.22 15.86 -4.51
C GLN A 199 3.06 15.53 -3.58
N GLN A 200 2.83 16.36 -2.55
CA GLN A 200 1.77 16.13 -1.55
C GLN A 200 0.36 15.99 -2.15
N PHE A 201 0.10 16.60 -3.30
CA PHE A 201 -1.19 16.52 -3.99
C PHE A 201 -1.37 15.24 -4.83
N LEU A 202 -0.30 14.48 -5.08
CA LEU A 202 -0.34 13.21 -5.82
C LEU A 202 -0.51 12.05 -4.83
N THR A 203 -1.73 11.90 -4.35
CA THR A 203 -2.14 10.82 -3.45
C THR A 203 -2.81 9.68 -4.21
N GLU A 204 -2.79 8.49 -3.62
CA GLU A 204 -3.45 7.29 -4.14
C GLU A 204 -3.06 6.99 -5.60
N VAL A 205 -1.76 6.97 -5.87
CA VAL A 205 -1.21 6.74 -7.21
C VAL A 205 -0.77 5.29 -7.34
N PHE A 206 -1.31 4.62 -8.35
CA PHE A 206 -0.80 3.32 -8.79
C PHE A 206 0.20 3.54 -9.91
N SER A 207 1.27 2.76 -9.96
CA SER A 207 2.23 2.81 -11.07
C SER A 207 2.75 1.43 -11.45
N ARG A 208 3.23 1.31 -12.68
CA ARG A 208 3.86 0.10 -13.22
C ARG A 208 4.98 0.48 -14.18
N ASN A 209 6.11 -0.23 -14.09
CA ASN A 209 7.17 -0.11 -15.07
C ASN A 209 6.89 -1.04 -16.26
N ILE A 210 7.09 -0.49 -17.45
CA ILE A 210 6.95 -1.18 -18.73
C ILE A 210 8.29 -1.09 -19.45
N ALA A 211 8.80 -2.25 -19.89
CA ALA A 211 9.93 -2.32 -20.78
C ALA A 211 9.54 -1.79 -22.17
N PHE A 212 10.31 -0.84 -22.68
CA PHE A 212 10.11 -0.22 -23.99
C PHE A 212 11.44 -0.20 -24.74
N ASP A 213 11.65 -1.20 -25.60
CA ASP A 213 12.93 -1.52 -26.25
C ASP A 213 14.05 -1.72 -25.21
N ALA A 214 15.11 -0.90 -25.26
CA ALA A 214 16.23 -0.92 -24.32
C ALA A 214 16.05 0.06 -23.15
N ASP A 215 14.85 0.62 -22.97
CA ASP A 215 14.56 1.64 -21.96
C ASP A 215 13.29 1.25 -21.17
N THR A 216 12.97 2.01 -20.13
CA THR A 216 11.83 1.79 -19.24
C THR A 216 10.97 3.04 -19.15
N VAL A 217 9.66 2.84 -19.15
CA VAL A 217 8.69 3.88 -18.81
C VAL A 217 7.92 3.49 -17.57
N THR A 218 7.52 4.47 -16.78
CA THR A 218 6.58 4.25 -15.67
C THR A 218 5.25 4.85 -16.04
N LEU A 219 4.23 4.00 -16.16
CA LEU A 219 2.85 4.45 -16.27
C LEU A 219 2.32 4.71 -14.87
N PHE A 220 1.43 5.69 -14.70
CA PHE A 220 0.75 5.93 -13.44
C PHE A 220 -0.72 6.31 -13.63
N ILE A 221 -1.53 6.00 -12.63
CA ILE A 221 -2.96 6.34 -12.58
C ILE A 221 -3.38 6.70 -11.15
N SER A 222 -4.28 7.67 -11.04
CA SER A 222 -4.96 8.00 -9.79
C SER A 222 -6.37 8.51 -10.08
N ALA A 223 -7.31 8.29 -9.16
CA ALA A 223 -8.64 8.87 -9.27
C ALA A 223 -8.56 10.40 -9.18
N ASP A 224 -9.27 11.09 -10.07
CA ASP A 224 -9.34 12.55 -10.12
C ASP A 224 -10.61 13.03 -10.85
N GLU A 225 -11.79 12.60 -10.39
CA GLU A 225 -13.08 12.90 -11.03
C GLU A 225 -13.36 14.40 -11.16
N SER A 226 -12.89 15.19 -10.20
CA SER A 226 -13.03 16.66 -10.20
C SER A 226 -11.97 17.38 -11.04
N GLY A 227 -10.91 16.69 -11.46
CA GLY A 227 -9.72 17.30 -12.06
C GLY A 227 -8.85 18.11 -11.08
N GLY A 228 -9.10 17.99 -9.77
CA GLY A 228 -8.39 18.73 -8.73
C GLY A 228 -6.90 18.41 -8.67
N LYS A 229 -6.51 17.12 -8.75
CA LYS A 229 -5.09 16.73 -8.76
C LYS A 229 -4.40 17.25 -10.02
N PHE A 230 -5.06 17.17 -11.18
CA PHE A 230 -4.56 17.72 -12.44
C PHE A 230 -4.38 19.24 -12.38
N LEU A 231 -5.31 19.97 -11.77
CA LEU A 231 -5.19 21.42 -11.59
C LEU A 231 -3.99 21.79 -10.70
N LEU A 232 -3.81 21.09 -9.59
CA LEU A 232 -2.66 21.28 -8.70
C LEU A 232 -1.35 20.98 -9.43
N TRP A 233 -1.30 19.90 -10.23
CA TRP A 233 -0.13 19.60 -11.05
C TRP A 233 0.13 20.68 -12.10
N SER A 234 -0.92 21.17 -12.75
CA SER A 234 -0.82 22.25 -13.75
C SER A 234 -0.22 23.52 -13.15
N ASN A 235 -0.58 23.84 -11.90
CA ASN A 235 -0.03 24.97 -11.14
C ASN A 235 1.43 24.72 -10.75
N TYR A 236 1.76 23.53 -10.24
CA TYR A 236 3.14 23.14 -9.94
C TYR A 236 4.04 23.28 -11.18
N ALA A 237 3.56 22.80 -12.33
CA ALA A 237 4.26 22.86 -13.61
C ALA A 237 4.56 24.30 -14.07
N GLU A 238 3.65 25.26 -13.81
CA GLU A 238 3.91 26.68 -14.04
C GLU A 238 4.98 27.25 -13.11
N GLN A 239 4.93 26.89 -11.82
CA GLN A 239 5.87 27.39 -10.81
C GLN A 239 7.31 26.98 -11.12
N ILE A 240 7.53 25.74 -11.54
CA ILE A 240 8.87 25.25 -11.88
C ILE A 240 9.40 25.81 -13.20
N LYS A 241 8.53 26.41 -14.05
CA LYS A 241 8.86 26.96 -15.38
C LYS A 241 9.53 25.95 -16.33
N ARG A 242 9.06 24.69 -16.27
CA ARG A 242 9.59 23.58 -17.08
C ARG A 242 8.56 22.87 -17.93
N LYS A 243 7.47 23.57 -18.26
CA LYS A 243 6.49 23.06 -19.22
C LYS A 243 7.14 22.95 -20.61
N LYS A 244 6.91 21.82 -21.26
CA LYS A 244 7.26 21.59 -22.67
C LYS A 244 6.02 21.77 -23.54
N PRO A 245 6.21 22.03 -24.85
CA PRO A 245 5.10 21.99 -25.81
C PRO A 245 4.36 20.66 -25.68
N ARG A 246 3.03 20.71 -25.72
CA ARG A 246 2.23 19.50 -25.75
C ARG A 246 2.51 18.74 -27.06
N PRO A 247 2.60 17.40 -27.02
CA PRO A 247 2.56 16.60 -28.24
C PRO A 247 1.20 16.77 -28.93
N GLY A 248 1.07 16.22 -30.14
CA GLY A 248 -0.18 16.25 -30.92
C GLY A 248 -1.36 15.53 -30.23
N SER A 249 -2.31 15.00 -31.00
CA SER A 249 -3.57 14.44 -30.48
C SER A 249 -3.40 13.17 -29.63
N ILE A 250 -2.98 13.33 -28.38
CA ILE A 250 -3.03 12.29 -27.33
C ILE A 250 -4.42 12.33 -26.69
N PRO A 251 -5.12 11.20 -26.52
CA PRO A 251 -6.56 11.14 -26.24
C PRO A 251 -6.90 11.39 -24.75
N TYR A 252 -6.34 12.43 -24.16
CA TYR A 252 -6.77 12.99 -22.88
C TYR A 252 -8.09 13.77 -23.04
N ASP A 253 -8.86 13.85 -21.97
CA ASP A 253 -10.15 14.54 -21.91
C ASP A 253 -9.96 16.04 -22.14
N ASP A 254 -10.77 16.64 -23.02
CA ASP A 254 -10.78 18.08 -23.32
C ASP A 254 -9.40 18.72 -23.57
N THR A 255 -8.41 17.93 -24.03
CA THR A 255 -6.99 18.32 -24.18
C THR A 255 -6.30 18.76 -22.86
N LEU A 256 -6.83 18.31 -21.72
CA LEU A 256 -6.29 18.51 -20.38
C LEU A 256 -5.06 17.61 -20.17
N CYS A 257 -3.95 18.03 -20.77
CA CYS A 257 -2.66 17.42 -20.58
C CYS A 257 -1.55 18.46 -20.33
N LEU A 258 -0.45 18.02 -19.73
CA LEU A 258 0.76 18.78 -19.56
C LEU A 258 1.96 17.88 -19.81
N VAL A 259 3.05 18.49 -20.29
CA VAL A 259 4.36 17.86 -20.33
C VAL A 259 5.33 18.71 -19.53
N ILE A 260 6.07 18.10 -18.62
CA ILE A 260 7.11 18.75 -17.83
C ILE A 260 8.43 18.01 -17.95
N GLU A 261 9.53 18.73 -17.80
CA GLU A 261 10.86 18.17 -17.58
C GLU A 261 11.23 18.29 -16.10
N ASP A 262 11.14 17.18 -15.39
CA ASP A 262 11.54 17.05 -14.00
C ASP A 262 13.04 16.69 -13.90
N ASN A 263 13.73 17.23 -12.88
CA ASN A 263 15.16 16.97 -12.68
C ASN A 263 15.48 15.51 -12.32
N PHE A 264 14.56 14.83 -11.66
CA PHE A 264 14.76 13.47 -11.15
C PHE A 264 14.10 12.43 -12.05
N TYR A 265 12.93 12.77 -12.60
CA TYR A 265 12.08 11.84 -13.34
C TYR A 265 12.12 12.06 -14.86
N GLY A 266 12.87 13.06 -15.34
CA GLY A 266 12.97 13.38 -16.76
C GLY A 266 11.65 13.94 -17.33
N ASN A 267 11.35 13.61 -18.57
CA ASN A 267 10.11 14.06 -19.19
C ASN A 267 8.91 13.31 -18.64
N ILE A 268 7.86 14.03 -18.28
CA ILE A 268 6.62 13.45 -17.79
C ILE A 268 5.47 14.05 -18.56
N ILE A 269 4.61 13.19 -19.08
CA ILE A 269 3.30 13.59 -19.59
C ILE A 269 2.23 13.14 -18.63
N ALA A 270 1.30 14.05 -18.31
CA ALA A 270 0.17 13.78 -17.43
C ALA A 270 -1.10 14.45 -17.97
N GLY A 271 -2.26 13.84 -17.73
CA GLY A 271 -3.54 14.40 -18.14
C GLY A 271 -4.72 13.63 -17.59
N LEU A 272 -5.92 14.18 -17.79
CA LEU A 272 -7.17 13.54 -17.37
C LEU A 272 -7.68 12.58 -18.44
N LYS A 273 -8.13 11.40 -18.01
CA LYS A 273 -8.79 10.40 -18.84
C LYS A 273 -9.89 9.71 -18.04
N ASN A 274 -11.15 9.88 -18.44
CA ASN A 274 -12.32 9.25 -17.81
C ASN A 274 -12.32 9.36 -16.27
N GLY A 275 -12.15 10.59 -15.77
CA GLY A 275 -12.13 10.90 -14.34
C GLY A 275 -10.88 10.42 -13.59
N LYS A 276 -9.80 10.09 -14.31
CA LYS A 276 -8.54 9.62 -13.75
C LYS A 276 -7.39 10.49 -14.21
N LEU A 277 -6.53 10.90 -13.29
CA LEU A 277 -5.23 11.45 -13.60
C LEU A 277 -4.33 10.30 -14.07
N THR A 278 -3.85 10.38 -15.29
CA THR A 278 -3.02 9.34 -15.93
C THR A 278 -1.78 9.96 -16.53
N GLY A 279 -0.71 9.18 -16.65
CA GLY A 279 0.49 9.66 -17.32
C GLY A 279 1.62 8.66 -17.44
N MET A 280 2.70 9.16 -18.01
CA MET A 280 3.91 8.41 -18.31
C MET A 280 5.14 9.22 -17.90
N ILE A 281 5.96 8.64 -17.04
CA ILE A 281 7.32 9.11 -16.73
C ILE A 281 8.29 8.57 -17.79
N ASN A 282 9.35 9.32 -18.04
CA ASN A 282 10.28 9.11 -19.13
C ASN A 282 9.58 9.18 -20.50
N TYR A 283 8.69 10.16 -20.70
CA TYR A 283 7.98 10.32 -21.97
C TYR A 283 8.90 10.84 -23.10
N SER A 284 8.65 10.35 -24.32
CA SER A 284 9.20 10.93 -25.55
C SER A 284 8.22 10.72 -26.70
N ASP A 285 8.34 11.51 -27.78
CA ASP A 285 7.40 11.43 -28.91
C ASP A 285 7.37 10.05 -29.60
N LYS A 286 8.46 9.28 -29.50
CA LYS A 286 8.53 7.89 -29.97
C LYS A 286 7.55 6.96 -29.25
N ARG A 287 7.05 7.37 -28.09
CA ARG A 287 6.14 6.61 -27.21
C ARG A 287 4.69 7.07 -27.31
N SER A 288 4.39 8.06 -28.15
CA SER A 288 3.05 8.66 -28.31
C SER A 288 1.99 7.64 -28.69
N GLU A 289 2.30 6.72 -29.61
CA GLU A 289 1.37 5.69 -30.06
C GLU A 289 1.05 4.69 -28.94
N TYR A 290 2.08 4.24 -28.21
CA TYR A 290 1.90 3.35 -27.06
C TYR A 290 1.04 4.00 -25.98
N LEU A 291 1.35 5.24 -25.61
CA LEU A 291 0.56 6.02 -24.67
C LEU A 291 -0.89 6.19 -25.14
N THR A 292 -1.10 6.49 -26.41
CA THR A 292 -2.44 6.64 -27.01
C THR A 292 -3.25 5.35 -26.91
N ASN A 293 -2.64 4.22 -27.24
CA ASN A 293 -3.30 2.91 -27.18
C ASN A 293 -3.67 2.54 -25.74
N TRP A 294 -2.78 2.79 -24.77
CA TRP A 294 -3.07 2.58 -23.36
C TRP A 294 -4.19 3.50 -22.86
N LEU A 295 -4.13 4.80 -23.13
CA LEU A 295 -5.18 5.73 -22.70
C LEU A 295 -6.55 5.36 -23.28
N ASN A 296 -6.61 4.89 -24.53
CA ASN A 296 -7.85 4.41 -25.13
C ASN A 296 -8.39 3.12 -24.50
N SER A 297 -7.55 2.32 -23.82
CA SER A 297 -8.03 1.13 -23.08
C SER A 297 -8.62 1.47 -21.71
N ILE A 298 -8.33 2.66 -21.18
CA ILE A 298 -8.86 3.13 -19.90
C ILE A 298 -10.30 3.58 -20.11
N LYS A 299 -11.25 2.84 -19.53
CA LYS A 299 -12.68 3.19 -19.51
C LYS A 299 -13.02 4.12 -18.36
#